data_AF-A0A3D0M0J0-F1
#
_entry.id   AF-A0A3D0M0J0-F1
#
_cell.length_a   1.000
_cell.length_b   1.000
_cell.length_c   1.000
_cell.angle_alpha   90.00
_cell.angle_beta   90.00
_cell.angle_gamma   90.00
#
_symmetry.space_group_name_H-M   'P 1'
#
loop_
_entity.id
_entity.type
_entity.pdbx_description
1 polymer ?
#
loop_
_entity_poly.entity_id
_entity_poly.type
_entity_poly.pdbx_seq_one_letter_code
_entity_poly.pdbx_strand_id
1 'polypeptide(L)' 'MDSYVELTAGTVYDQSNGDQYKCLGKTESGTLMERVSDGWMLVAHGTRQDEHGLICWNYSTGGHWPDKGTRAEKICKHRT' A
#
# COMPACT_ATOMS: atom_id res chain seq x y z
N MET A 1 -0.81 -17.43 -13.15
CA MET A 1 0.10 -17.85 -12.05
C MET A 1 0.75 -16.60 -11.50
N ASP A 2 0.66 -16.36 -10.20
CA ASP A 2 1.22 -15.14 -9.60
C ASP A 2 2.74 -15.27 -9.47
N SER A 3 3.47 -14.22 -9.85
CA SER A 3 4.94 -14.20 -9.79
C SER A 3 5.43 -13.10 -8.86
N TYR A 4 6.57 -13.31 -8.19
CA TYR A 4 7.17 -12.28 -7.35
C TYR A 4 7.58 -11.09 -8.21
N VAL A 5 7.30 -9.89 -7.72
CA VAL A 5 7.53 -8.66 -8.46
C VAL A 5 8.24 -7.62 -7.60
N GLU A 6 9.14 -6.88 -8.23
CA GLU A 6 9.67 -5.64 -7.66
C GLU A 6 8.83 -4.46 -8.17
N LEU A 7 8.14 -3.78 -7.27
CA LEU A 7 7.30 -2.64 -7.61
C LEU A 7 8.14 -1.38 -7.82
N THR A 8 7.74 -0.56 -8.77
CA THR A 8 8.38 0.72 -9.08
C THR A 8 7.90 1.80 -8.11
N ALA A 9 8.84 2.45 -7.42
CA ALA A 9 8.53 3.56 -6.54
C ALA A 9 7.83 4.71 -7.31
N GLY A 10 6.80 5.28 -6.69
CA GLY A 10 5.94 6.30 -7.29
C GLY A 10 4.71 5.75 -8.01
N THR A 11 4.70 4.49 -8.41
CA THR A 11 3.59 3.86 -9.15
C THR A 11 2.47 3.40 -8.20
N VAL A 12 1.23 3.57 -8.64
CA VAL A 12 0.03 3.06 -7.97
C VAL A 12 -0.36 1.72 -8.60
N TYR A 13 -0.66 0.75 -7.75
CA TYR A 13 -1.05 -0.60 -8.14
C TYR A 13 -2.41 -0.95 -7.55
N ASP A 14 -3.23 -1.65 -8.32
CA ASP A 14 -4.49 -2.24 -7.86
C ASP A 14 -4.17 -3.52 -7.07
N GLN A 15 -4.69 -3.62 -5.85
CA GLN A 15 -4.56 -4.80 -5.01
C GLN A 15 -5.76 -5.71 -5.20
N SER A 16 -5.55 -7.02 -5.10
CA SER A 16 -6.61 -8.04 -5.19
C SER A 16 -7.75 -7.90 -4.16
N ASN A 17 -7.58 -7.07 -3.13
CA ASN A 17 -8.61 -6.73 -2.14
C ASN A 17 -9.51 -5.56 -2.56
N GLY A 18 -9.29 -4.97 -3.75
CA GLY A 18 -10.04 -3.84 -4.29
C GLY A 18 -9.52 -2.45 -3.88
N ASP A 19 -8.50 -2.37 -3.03
CA ASP A 19 -7.83 -1.10 -2.69
C ASP A 19 -6.71 -0.78 -3.69
N GLN A 20 -6.30 0.48 -3.74
CA GLN A 20 -5.12 0.93 -4.49
C GLN A 20 -3.99 1.32 -3.54
N TYR A 21 -2.77 0.93 -3.88
CA TYR A 21 -1.58 1.24 -3.10
C TYR A 21 -0.49 1.86 -3.97
N LYS A 22 0.08 2.97 -3.50
CA LYS A 22 1.27 3.59 -4.06
C LYS A 22 2.52 2.94 -3.48
N CYS A 23 3.39 2.45 -4.35
CA CYS A 23 4.73 2.03 -3.94
C CYS A 23 5.56 3.26 -3.59
N LEU A 24 6.09 3.32 -2.37
CA LEU A 24 6.98 4.37 -1.92
C LEU A 24 8.46 3.98 -2.04
N GLY A 25 8.74 2.68 -2.09
CA GLY A 25 10.09 2.16 -2.29
C GLY A 25 10.29 0.79 -1.67
N LYS A 26 11.53 0.29 -1.77
CA LYS A 26 11.96 -0.98 -1.17
C LYS A 26 12.58 -0.72 0.21
N THR A 27 12.33 -1.64 1.12
CA THR A 27 12.96 -1.74 2.43
C THR A 27 13.80 -3.02 2.49
N GLU A 28 14.56 -3.23 3.56
CA GLU A 28 15.35 -4.46 3.73
C GLU A 28 14.49 -5.74 3.73
N SER A 29 13.23 -5.64 4.15
CA SER A 29 12.35 -6.81 4.35
C SER A 29 11.18 -6.88 3.38
N GLY A 30 10.84 -5.81 2.66
CA GLY A 30 9.69 -5.78 1.76
C GLY A 30 9.51 -4.44 1.05
N THR A 31 8.29 -4.17 0.57
CA THR A 31 7.96 -2.93 -0.15
C THR A 31 7.15 -2.00 0.74
N LEU A 32 7.59 -0.75 0.87
CA LEU A 32 6.84 0.30 1.57
C LEU A 32 5.70 0.78 0.67
N MET A 33 4.47 0.73 1.18
CA MET A 33 3.25 1.03 0.44
C MET A 33 2.39 2.02 1.21
N GLU A 34 1.68 2.88 0.49
CA GLU A 34 0.65 3.77 1.03
C GLU A 34 -0.68 3.51 0.33
N ARG A 35 -1.74 3.24 1.09
CA ARG A 35 -3.09 3.11 0.54
C ARG A 35 -3.63 4.47 0.11
N VAL A 36 -4.07 4.56 -1.14
CA VAL A 36 -4.50 5.82 -1.76
C VAL A 36 -5.75 6.41 -1.08
N SER A 37 -6.66 5.58 -0.57
CA SER A 37 -7.96 6.03 -0.05
C SER A 37 -7.86 6.86 1.24
N ASP A 38 -6.90 6.53 2.11
CA ASP A 38 -6.79 7.11 3.44
C ASP A 38 -5.35 7.35 3.95
N GLY A 39 -4.34 7.06 3.13
CA GLY A 39 -2.93 7.24 3.49
C GLY A 39 -2.40 6.22 4.48
N TRP A 40 -3.04 5.06 4.65
CA TRP A 40 -2.52 3.98 5.49
C TRP A 40 -1.21 3.44 4.93
N MET A 41 -0.14 3.48 5.72
CA MET A 41 1.18 2.99 5.34
C MET A 41 1.44 1.59 5.90
N LEU A 42 2.13 0.75 5.13
CA LEU A 42 2.57 -0.58 5.56
C LEU A 42 3.83 -1.03 4.80
N VAL A 43 4.50 -2.06 5.31
CA VAL A 43 5.52 -2.82 4.56
C VAL A 43 4.90 -4.15 4.11
N ALA A 44 4.84 -4.38 2.80
CA ALA A 44 4.32 -5.60 2.19
C ALA A 44 5.46 -6.62 1.96
N HIS A 45 5.27 -7.85 2.41
CA HIS A 45 6.27 -8.92 2.33
C HIS A 45 5.90 -9.96 1.28
N GLY A 46 6.84 -10.27 0.39
CA GLY A 46 6.65 -11.25 -0.67
C GLY A 46 5.60 -10.81 -1.69
N THR A 47 5.70 -9.58 -2.17
CA THR A 47 4.80 -9.01 -3.18
C THR A 47 4.82 -9.83 -4.47
N ARG A 48 3.63 -10.16 -4.97
CA ARG A 48 3.40 -10.87 -6.22
C ARG A 48 2.42 -10.09 -7.08
N GLN A 49 2.40 -10.39 -8.36
CA GLN A 49 1.43 -9.85 -9.31
C GLN A 49 0.81 -11.00 -10.10
N ASP A 50 -0.52 -10.96 -10.23
CA ASP A 50 -1.27 -11.93 -11.03
C ASP A 50 -1.26 -11.58 -12.53
N GLU A 51 -1.91 -12.42 -13.34
CA GLU A 51 -2.00 -12.25 -14.79
C GLU A 51 -2.85 -11.05 -15.25
N HIS A 52 -3.66 -10.50 -14.35
CA HIS A 52 -4.46 -9.31 -14.58
C HIS A 52 -3.75 -8.04 -14.13
N GLY A 53 -2.55 -8.16 -13.56
CA GLY A 53 -1.76 -7.05 -13.07
C GLY A 53 -2.14 -6.61 -11.65
N LEU A 54 -3.01 -7.34 -10.96
CA LEU A 54 -3.31 -7.06 -9.56
C LEU A 54 -2.16 -7.55 -8.69
N ILE A 55 -1.74 -6.69 -7.77
CA ILE A 55 -0.74 -7.10 -6.78
C ILE A 55 -1.41 -7.95 -5.68
N CYS A 56 -0.59 -8.72 -4.98
CA CYS A 56 -0.90 -9.38 -3.71
C CYS A 56 0.38 -9.55 -2.89
N TRP A 57 0.28 -9.90 -1.60
CA TRP A 57 1.45 -10.17 -0.75
C TRP A 57 1.12 -11.19 0.32
N ASN A 58 2.14 -11.80 0.92
CA ASN A 58 1.96 -12.87 1.90
C ASN A 58 1.43 -12.33 3.24
N TYR A 59 2.04 -11.25 3.74
CA TYR A 59 1.65 -10.54 4.96
C TYR A 59 2.22 -9.12 4.95
N SER A 60 1.76 -8.27 5.88
CA SER A 60 2.27 -6.91 6.04
C SER A 60 2.66 -6.60 7.49
N THR A 61 3.56 -5.64 7.67
CA THR A 61 4.03 -5.15 8.98
C THR A 61 4.07 -3.63 9.03
N GLY A 62 4.17 -3.05 10.23
CA GLY A 62 4.36 -1.61 10.40
C GLY A 62 3.16 -0.78 9.92
N GLY A 63 1.95 -1.33 10.02
CA GLY A 63 0.72 -0.65 9.62
C GLY A 63 0.43 0.58 10.49
N HIS A 64 0.38 1.77 9.90
CA HIS A 64 0.04 3.01 10.61
C HIS A 64 -0.49 4.10 9.66
N TRP A 65 -1.21 5.07 10.19
CA TRP A 65 -1.38 6.36 9.50
C TRP A 65 -0.20 7.26 9.87
N PRO A 66 0.37 8.01 8.92
CA PRO A 66 1.37 9.00 9.25
C PRO A 66 0.74 10.09 10.13
N ASP A 67 1.51 10.68 11.05
CA ASP A 67 1.02 11.71 12.00
C ASP A 67 0.44 12.96 11.30
N LYS A 68 0.76 13.15 10.01
CA LYS A 68 0.21 14.20 9.14
C LYS A 68 -0.60 13.66 7.96
N GLY A 69 -1.03 12.41 8.03
CA GLY A 69 -1.78 11.74 6.97
C GLY A 69 -3.19 12.30 6.78
N THR A 70 -3.70 12.19 5.55
CA THR A 70 -5.01 12.66 5.07
C THR A 70 -6.19 12.29 5.96
N ARG A 71 -6.09 11.22 6.77
CA ARG A 71 -7.13 10.80 7.72
C ARG A 71 -7.25 11.72 8.94
N ALA A 72 -6.17 12.31 9.44
CA ALA A 72 -6.23 13.31 10.50
C ALA A 72 -7.08 14.53 10.06
N GLU A 73 -6.94 14.94 8.80
CA GLU A 73 -7.72 16.03 8.22
C GLU A 73 -9.17 15.64 7.89
N LYS A 74 -9.41 14.41 7.40
CA LYS A 74 -10.78 13.93 7.10
C LYS A 74 -11.63 13.73 8.37
N ILE A 75 -11.03 13.31 9.50
CA ILE A 75 -11.74 13.19 10.78
C ILE A 75 -12.14 14.56 11.33
N CYS A 76 -11.28 15.58 11.19
CA CYS A 76 -11.59 16.95 11.64
C CYS A 76 -12.76 17.62 10.88
N LYS A 77 -13.09 17.18 9.66
CA LYS A 77 -14.16 17.81 8.85
C LYS A 77 -15.57 17.25 9.06
N HIS A 78 -15.76 16.26 9.94
CA HIS A 78 -17.08 15.65 10.22
C HIS A 78 -17.56 15.87 11.67
N ARG A 79 -16.96 16.83 12.39
CA ARG A 79 -17.46 17.33 13.68
C ARG A 79 -17.74 18.83 13.56
N THR A 80 -18.84 19.18 12.91
CA THR A 80 -19.53 20.46 13.03
C THR A 80 -21.01 20.19 13.12
#